data_AF-A0A9D2BTA2-F1
#
_entry.id   AF-A0A9D2BTA2-F1
#
_cell.length_a   1.000
_cell.length_b   1.000
_cell.length_c   1.000
_cell.angle_alpha   90.00
_cell.angle_beta   90.00
_cell.angle_gamma   90.00
#
_symmetry.space_group_name_H-M   'P 1'
#
loop_
_entity.id
_entity.type
_entity.pdbx_description
1 polymer ?
#
loop_
_entity_poly.entity_id
_entity_poly.type
_entity_poly.pdbx_seq_one_letter_code
_entity_poly.pdbx_strand_id
1 'polypeptide(L)'
;MSFNFINIFGLVAAVLLLIPEVIHLSKLYYYMYTARDKLFYASWGLMYLISALLMVLPIGVDEFGFMSVTHFLVYIIGDILLLLIYITGRILMFFQIVDFKSLLWPCAAAGVFLLSGAALGHMLLVAAAVIVLSLIIITAITQNRVEGDSH
;
A
#
# COMPACT_ATOMS: atom_id res chain seq x y z
N MET A 1 29.62 2.60 -0.53
CA MET A 1 29.22 1.92 0.73
C MET A 1 27.90 1.22 0.44
N SER A 2 27.89 -0.11 0.34
CA SER A 2 26.66 -0.88 0.14
C SER A 2 25.94 -1.02 1.48
N PHE A 3 24.94 -0.17 1.71
CA PHE A 3 24.08 -0.29 2.88
C PHE A 3 23.10 -1.45 2.66
N ASN A 4 23.45 -2.63 3.17
CA ASN A 4 22.60 -3.83 3.13
C ASN A 4 21.36 -3.74 4.06
N PHE A 5 21.05 -2.53 4.55
CA PHE A 5 19.94 -2.24 5.47
C PHE A 5 18.59 -2.14 4.77
N ILE A 6 18.58 -2.08 3.44
CA ILE A 6 17.35 -1.96 2.63
C ILE A 6 16.36 -3.07 2.96
N ASN A 7 16.83 -4.30 3.17
CA ASN A 7 15.98 -5.42 3.56
C ASN A 7 15.32 -5.17 4.93
N ILE A 8 16.01 -4.50 5.87
CA ILE A 8 15.48 -4.21 7.21
C ILE A 8 14.45 -3.07 7.15
N PHE A 9 14.74 -1.97 6.45
CA PHE A 9 13.78 -0.86 6.32
C PHE A 9 12.54 -1.26 5.52
N GLY A 10 12.75 -1.96 4.39
CA GLY A 10 11.70 -2.57 3.60
C GLY A 10 10.83 -3.50 4.43
N LEU A 11 11.45 -4.37 5.25
CA LEU A 11 10.75 -5.26 6.17
C LEU A 11 9.95 -4.52 7.23
N VAL A 12 10.52 -3.51 7.87
CA VAL A 12 9.80 -2.72 8.90
C VAL A 12 8.56 -2.07 8.29
N ALA A 13 8.70 -1.41 7.15
CA ALA A 13 7.58 -0.77 6.47
C ALA A 13 6.56 -1.79 5.94
N ALA A 14 6.99 -2.91 5.39
CA ALA A 14 6.11 -4.01 4.98
C ALA A 14 5.30 -4.57 6.16
N VAL A 15 5.93 -4.81 7.31
CA VAL A 15 5.23 -5.28 8.53
C VAL A 15 4.22 -4.25 9.02
N LEU A 16 4.60 -2.96 9.05
CA LEU A 16 3.69 -1.88 9.46
C LEU A 16 2.49 -1.73 8.52
N LEU A 17 2.68 -1.94 7.22
CA LEU A 17 1.59 -1.94 6.25
C LEU A 17 0.67 -3.16 6.39
N LEU A 18 1.22 -4.33 6.73
CA LEU A 18 0.42 -5.57 6.80
C LEU A 18 -0.42 -5.69 8.06
N ILE A 19 0.03 -5.17 9.21
CA ILE A 19 -0.72 -5.29 10.48
C ILE A 19 -2.17 -4.79 10.35
N PRO A 20 -2.42 -3.56 9.83
CA PRO A 20 -3.78 -3.07 9.68
C PRO A 20 -4.58 -3.84 8.63
N GLU A 21 -3.94 -4.40 7.58
CA GLU A 21 -4.60 -5.23 6.57
C GLU A 21 -5.13 -6.53 7.14
N VAL A 22 -4.31 -7.23 7.93
CA VAL A 22 -4.72 -8.50 8.57
C VAL A 22 -5.90 -8.26 9.52
N ILE A 23 -5.84 -7.19 10.32
CA ILE A 23 -6.93 -6.80 11.23
C ILE A 23 -8.22 -6.52 10.43
N HIS A 24 -8.12 -5.79 9.32
CA HIS A 24 -9.28 -5.47 8.49
C HIS A 24 -9.87 -6.72 7.83
N LEU A 25 -9.05 -7.59 7.25
CA LEU A 25 -9.49 -8.87 6.66
C LEU A 25 -10.26 -9.73 7.68
N SER A 26 -9.77 -9.78 8.92
CA SER A 26 -10.44 -10.55 9.99
C SER A 26 -11.83 -10.02 10.34
N LYS A 27 -12.00 -8.68 10.41
CA LYS A 27 -13.32 -8.04 10.61
C LYS A 27 -14.23 -8.19 9.40
N LEU A 28 -13.67 -8.13 8.19
CA LEU A 28 -14.42 -8.18 6.93
C LEU A 28 -15.08 -9.54 6.69
N TYR A 29 -14.39 -10.61 7.08
CA TYR A 29 -14.91 -11.98 7.02
C TYR A 29 -16.22 -12.12 7.82
N TYR A 30 -16.39 -11.33 8.88
CA TYR A 30 -17.55 -11.36 9.77
C TYR A 30 -18.75 -10.53 9.27
N TYR A 31 -18.51 -9.45 8.49
CA TYR A 31 -19.55 -8.45 8.14
C TYR A 31 -20.02 -8.45 6.67
N MET A 32 -19.36 -9.16 5.75
CA MET A 32 -19.72 -9.10 4.32
C MET A 32 -20.86 -10.02 3.89
N TYR A 33 -21.88 -9.39 3.30
CA TYR A 33 -23.17 -9.98 2.91
C TYR A 33 -23.13 -10.74 1.56
N THR A 34 -22.20 -10.41 0.65
CA THR A 34 -22.17 -10.96 -0.73
C THR A 34 -20.78 -11.45 -1.16
N ALA A 35 -20.73 -12.54 -1.95
CA ALA A 35 -19.48 -13.14 -2.43
C ALA A 35 -18.62 -12.23 -3.33
N ARG A 36 -19.25 -11.29 -4.05
CA ARG A 36 -18.58 -10.33 -4.94
C ARG A 36 -17.70 -9.34 -4.17
N ASP A 37 -18.22 -8.84 -3.05
CA ASP A 37 -17.47 -7.91 -2.19
C ASP A 37 -16.28 -8.64 -1.55
N LYS A 38 -16.49 -9.88 -1.08
CA LYS A 38 -15.40 -10.70 -0.53
C LYS A 38 -14.25 -10.90 -1.53
N LEU A 39 -14.56 -11.17 -2.80
CA LEU A 39 -13.53 -11.34 -3.84
C LEU A 39 -12.75 -10.06 -4.12
N PHE A 40 -13.43 -8.91 -4.17
CA PHE A 40 -12.79 -7.62 -4.42
C PHE A 40 -11.84 -7.23 -3.29
N TYR A 41 -12.26 -7.39 -2.03
CA TYR A 41 -11.40 -7.05 -0.91
C TYR A 41 -10.29 -8.09 -0.68
N ALA A 42 -10.54 -9.38 -0.98
CA ALA A 42 -9.50 -10.40 -0.93
C ALA A 42 -8.43 -10.17 -2.00
N SER A 43 -8.81 -9.82 -3.23
CA SER A 43 -7.83 -9.50 -4.29
C SER A 43 -7.03 -8.26 -3.94
N TRP A 44 -7.66 -7.26 -3.32
CA TRP A 44 -6.99 -6.08 -2.80
C TRP A 44 -5.94 -6.43 -1.74
N GLY A 45 -6.33 -7.18 -0.70
CA GLY A 45 -5.41 -7.61 0.36
C GLY A 45 -4.26 -8.48 -0.18
N LEU A 46 -4.53 -9.32 -1.18
CA LEU A 46 -3.52 -10.17 -1.82
C LEU A 46 -2.51 -9.33 -2.61
N MET A 47 -2.95 -8.25 -3.26
CA MET A 47 -2.06 -7.31 -3.95
C MET A 47 -1.13 -6.59 -2.96
N TYR A 48 -1.65 -6.18 -1.79
CA TYR A 48 -0.84 -5.59 -0.72
C TYR A 48 0.19 -6.57 -0.18
N LEU A 49 -0.20 -7.84 -0.01
CA LEU A 49 0.71 -8.90 0.41
C LEU A 49 1.84 -9.13 -0.60
N ILE A 50 1.50 -9.17 -1.90
CA ILE A 50 2.50 -9.30 -2.97
C ILE A 50 3.45 -8.10 -2.96
N SER A 51 2.94 -6.87 -2.88
CA SER A 51 3.79 -5.66 -2.84
C SER A 51 4.68 -5.62 -1.61
N ALA A 52 4.15 -5.98 -0.43
CA ALA A 52 4.93 -6.08 0.80
C ALA A 52 6.01 -7.17 0.70
N LEU A 53 5.72 -8.29 0.05
CA LEU A 53 6.69 -9.35 -0.19
C LEU A 53 7.80 -8.91 -1.15
N LEU A 54 7.46 -8.22 -2.24
CA LEU A 54 8.42 -7.65 -3.19
C LEU A 54 9.28 -6.53 -2.58
N MET A 55 8.78 -5.87 -1.54
CA MET A 55 9.53 -4.86 -0.80
C MET A 55 10.60 -5.46 0.13
N VAL A 56 10.45 -6.74 0.52
CA VAL A 56 11.39 -7.47 1.37
C VAL A 56 12.32 -8.36 0.54
N LEU A 57 11.78 -9.03 -0.48
CA LEU A 57 12.55 -9.91 -1.34
C LEU A 57 13.22 -9.11 -2.45
N PRO A 58 14.56 -9.15 -2.59
CA PRO A 58 15.27 -8.43 -3.65
C PRO A 58 15.17 -9.17 -4.99
N ILE A 59 13.96 -9.34 -5.52
CA ILE A 59 13.72 -10.07 -6.77
C ILE A 59 13.67 -9.09 -7.93
N GLY A 60 14.71 -9.12 -8.79
CA GLY A 60 14.79 -8.23 -9.95
C GLY A 60 15.37 -6.85 -9.64
N VAL A 61 16.24 -6.76 -8.64
CA VAL A 61 17.06 -5.58 -8.33
C VAL A 61 18.44 -5.76 -8.96
N ASP A 62 18.82 -4.88 -9.88
CA ASP A 62 20.13 -4.93 -10.56
C ASP A 62 21.28 -4.42 -9.68
N GLU A 63 21.02 -3.43 -8.80
CA GLU A 63 22.04 -2.83 -7.91
C GLU A 63 21.52 -2.66 -6.48
N PHE A 64 22.24 -3.21 -5.50
CA PHE A 64 21.91 -3.03 -4.08
C PHE A 64 22.45 -1.69 -3.55
N GLY A 65 21.57 -0.70 -3.42
CA GLY A 65 21.90 0.56 -2.76
C GLY A 65 21.13 1.76 -3.30
N PHE A 66 21.27 2.89 -2.61
CA PHE A 66 20.73 4.17 -3.10
C PHE A 66 21.74 4.83 -4.04
N MET A 67 21.24 5.38 -5.15
CA MET A 67 22.06 6.10 -6.13
C MET A 67 22.74 7.34 -5.55
N SER A 68 22.16 7.96 -4.52
CA SER A 68 22.77 9.04 -3.76
C SER A 68 22.21 9.17 -2.34
N VAL A 69 22.90 9.94 -1.48
CA VAL A 69 22.42 10.29 -0.13
C VAL A 69 21.08 11.03 -0.18
N THR A 70 20.85 11.85 -1.22
CA THR A 70 19.57 12.52 -1.44
C THR A 70 18.44 11.52 -1.68
N HIS A 71 18.66 10.49 -2.50
CA HIS A 71 17.66 9.44 -2.75
C HIS A 71 17.34 8.67 -1.46
N PHE A 72 18.36 8.39 -0.64
CA PHE A 72 18.17 7.75 0.66
C PHE A 72 17.32 8.60 1.63
N LEU A 73 17.60 9.90 1.71
CA LEU A 73 16.82 10.82 2.57
C LEU A 73 15.38 10.97 2.10
N VAL A 74 15.17 11.11 0.78
CA VAL A 74 13.83 11.18 0.19
C VAL A 74 13.06 9.89 0.45
N TYR A 75 13.71 8.73 0.31
CA TYR A 75 13.14 7.43 0.63
C TYR A 75 12.70 7.36 2.10
N ILE A 76 13.60 7.61 3.06
CA ILE A 76 13.28 7.51 4.49
C ILE A 76 12.18 8.49 4.89
N ILE A 77 12.33 9.77 4.55
CA ILE A 77 11.39 10.80 4.99
C ILE A 77 10.03 10.58 4.31
N GLY A 78 10.03 10.26 3.02
CA GLY A 78 8.80 10.02 2.27
C GLY A 78 8.07 8.78 2.76
N ASP A 79 8.76 7.65 2.96
CA ASP A 79 8.15 6.43 3.49
C ASP A 79 7.59 6.65 4.89
N ILE A 80 8.31 7.33 5.79
CA ILE A 80 7.82 7.64 7.15
C ILE A 80 6.54 8.49 7.08
N LEU A 81 6.51 9.54 6.26
CA LEU A 81 5.34 10.40 6.12
C LEU A 81 4.14 9.63 5.53
N LEU A 82 4.36 8.84 4.49
CA LEU A 82 3.32 8.04 3.85
C LEU A 82 2.80 6.94 4.78
N LEU A 83 3.67 6.27 5.53
CA LEU A 83 3.30 5.30 6.56
C LEU A 83 2.48 5.95 7.68
N LEU A 84 2.85 7.14 8.13
CA LEU A 84 2.07 7.87 9.14
C LEU A 84 0.67 8.20 8.64
N ILE A 85 0.53 8.67 7.40
CA ILE A 85 -0.77 8.93 6.78
C ILE A 85 -1.58 7.63 6.70
N TYR A 86 -0.97 6.55 6.21
CA TYR A 86 -1.62 5.24 6.11
C TYR A 86 -2.11 4.74 7.46
N ILE A 87 -1.22 4.64 8.46
CA ILE A 87 -1.53 4.08 9.78
C ILE A 87 -2.60 4.93 10.47
N THR A 88 -2.45 6.26 10.46
CA THR A 88 -3.44 7.19 11.04
C THR A 88 -4.80 6.94 10.41
N GLY A 89 -4.86 6.86 9.08
CA GLY A 89 -6.05 6.52 8.34
C GLY A 89 -6.73 5.23 8.75
N ARG A 90 -5.93 4.17 8.85
CA ARG A 90 -6.43 2.85 9.25
C ARG A 90 -6.95 2.85 10.68
N ILE A 91 -6.32 3.58 11.59
CA ILE A 91 -6.78 3.75 12.96
C ILE A 91 -8.12 4.52 12.97
N LEU A 92 -8.21 5.64 12.26
CA LEU A 92 -9.45 6.43 12.20
C LEU A 92 -10.62 5.61 11.61
N MET A 93 -10.36 4.84 10.56
CA MET A 93 -11.34 3.95 9.95
C MET A 93 -11.73 2.82 10.91
N PHE A 94 -10.78 2.28 11.69
CA PHE A 94 -11.05 1.26 12.70
C PHE A 94 -12.01 1.77 13.79
N PHE A 95 -11.88 3.04 14.19
CA PHE A 95 -12.78 3.72 15.12
C PHE A 95 -14.06 4.26 14.45
N GLN A 96 -14.29 3.98 13.16
CA GLN A 96 -15.46 4.45 12.40
C GLN A 96 -15.62 5.98 12.40
N ILE A 97 -14.52 6.73 12.58
CA ILE A 97 -14.52 8.20 12.59
C ILE A 97 -14.59 8.75 11.15
N VAL A 98 -14.02 8.00 10.20
CA VAL A 98 -13.99 8.31 8.78
C VAL A 98 -14.59 7.16 7.98
N ASP A 99 -15.27 7.52 6.90
CA ASP A 99 -15.94 6.55 6.05
C ASP A 99 -14.97 5.63 5.33
N PHE A 100 -15.40 4.38 5.12
CA PHE A 100 -14.73 3.39 4.28
C PHE A 100 -14.55 3.84 2.82
N LYS A 101 -15.26 4.89 2.39
CA LYS A 101 -15.15 5.51 1.06
C LYS A 101 -13.87 6.37 0.91
N SER A 102 -13.19 6.68 2.01
CA SER A 102 -11.96 7.48 1.94
C SER A 102 -10.81 6.69 1.32
N LEU A 103 -10.45 7.06 0.08
CA LEU A 103 -9.38 6.45 -0.70
C LEU A 103 -7.98 7.01 -0.38
N LEU A 104 -7.89 7.95 0.58
CA LEU A 104 -6.63 8.61 0.93
C LEU A 104 -5.58 7.62 1.45
N TRP A 105 -6.00 6.68 2.29
CA TRP A 105 -5.10 5.73 2.97
C TRP A 105 -4.56 4.67 2.02
N PRO A 106 -5.39 4.05 1.16
CA PRO A 106 -4.88 3.16 0.12
C PRO A 106 -3.93 3.85 -0.85
N CYS A 107 -4.17 5.14 -1.20
CA CYS A 107 -3.23 5.93 -1.98
C CYS A 107 -1.89 6.11 -1.27
N ALA A 108 -1.91 6.36 0.05
CA ALA A 108 -0.69 6.52 0.84
C ALA A 108 0.16 5.24 0.83
N ALA A 109 -0.45 4.07 1.01
CA ALA A 109 0.28 2.80 0.94
C ALA A 109 0.79 2.46 -0.48
N ALA A 110 0.01 2.74 -1.53
CA ALA A 110 0.50 2.63 -2.90
C ALA A 110 1.69 3.58 -3.15
N GLY A 111 1.67 4.77 -2.54
CA GLY A 111 2.77 5.71 -2.52
C GLY A 111 4.04 5.13 -1.87
N VAL A 112 3.91 4.42 -0.74
CA VAL A 112 5.05 3.74 -0.09
C VAL A 112 5.68 2.74 -1.06
N PHE A 113 4.87 1.88 -1.69
CA PHE A 113 5.39 0.90 -2.65
C PHE A 113 6.07 1.56 -3.86
N LEU A 114 5.49 2.64 -4.38
CA LEU A 114 6.02 3.34 -5.53
C LEU A 114 7.34 4.07 -5.20
N LEU A 115 7.39 4.75 -4.05
CA LEU A 115 8.59 5.44 -3.59
C LEU A 115 9.72 4.46 -3.24
N SER A 116 9.38 3.38 -2.53
CA SER A 116 10.28 2.26 -2.25
C SER A 116 10.83 1.66 -3.55
N GLY A 117 9.96 1.33 -4.51
CA GLY A 117 10.36 0.74 -5.78
C GLY A 117 11.25 1.67 -6.60
N ALA A 118 10.91 2.96 -6.68
CA ALA A 118 11.66 3.95 -7.45
C ALA A 118 13.03 4.25 -6.82
N ALA A 119 13.10 4.43 -5.50
CA ALA A 119 14.34 4.74 -4.81
C ALA A 119 15.35 3.58 -4.84
N LEU A 120 14.85 2.35 -4.94
CA LEU A 120 15.63 1.11 -4.94
C LEU A 120 15.86 0.51 -6.33
N GLY A 121 15.31 1.13 -7.38
CA GLY A 121 15.38 0.58 -8.76
C GLY A 121 14.60 -0.73 -8.94
N HIS A 122 13.69 -1.07 -8.03
CA HIS A 122 12.91 -2.31 -8.07
C HIS A 122 11.71 -2.17 -9.02
N MET A 123 11.96 -2.26 -10.32
CA MET A 123 10.95 -2.06 -11.39
C MET A 123 9.69 -2.91 -11.20
N LEU A 124 9.82 -4.12 -10.65
CA LEU A 124 8.69 -5.00 -10.39
C LEU A 124 7.76 -4.45 -9.28
N LEU A 125 8.33 -3.76 -8.28
CA LEU A 125 7.57 -3.16 -7.18
C LEU A 125 6.89 -1.88 -7.67
N VAL A 126 7.56 -1.11 -8.53
CA VAL A 126 6.96 0.03 -9.23
C VAL A 126 5.76 -0.42 -10.07
N ALA A 127 5.91 -1.49 -10.86
CA ALA A 127 4.82 -2.04 -11.66
C ALA A 127 3.64 -2.49 -10.79
N ALA A 128 3.90 -3.20 -9.69
CA ALA A 128 2.87 -3.59 -8.73
C ALA A 128 2.16 -2.37 -8.13
N ALA A 129 2.90 -1.33 -7.73
CA ALA A 129 2.35 -0.10 -7.18
C ALA A 129 1.44 0.64 -8.17
N VAL A 130 1.82 0.69 -9.45
CA VAL A 130 1.00 1.30 -10.52
C VAL A 130 -0.30 0.53 -10.73
N ILE A 131 -0.26 -0.81 -10.67
CA ILE A 131 -1.47 -1.65 -10.76
C ILE A 131 -2.39 -1.38 -9.56
N VAL A 132 -1.84 -1.33 -8.34
CA VAL A 132 -2.60 -1.00 -7.12
C VAL A 132 -3.26 0.37 -7.27
N LEU A 133 -2.52 1.39 -7.71
CA LEU A 133 -3.03 2.75 -7.90
C LEU A 133 -4.15 2.79 -8.95
N SER A 134 -3.98 2.05 -10.05
CA SER A 134 -4.99 1.96 -11.12
C SER A 134 -6.29 1.34 -10.60
N LEU A 135 -6.22 0.29 -9.77
CA LEU A 135 -7.40 -0.30 -9.13
C LEU A 135 -8.07 0.67 -8.15
N ILE A 136 -7.28 1.44 -7.40
CA ILE A 136 -7.81 2.51 -6.52
C ILE A 136 -8.63 3.51 -7.32
N ILE A 137 -8.09 4.00 -8.44
CA ILE A 137 -8.78 4.97 -9.29
C ILE A 137 -10.04 4.38 -9.90
N ILE A 138 -10.01 3.15 -10.42
CA ILE A 138 -11.18 2.49 -10.98
C ILE A 138 -12.29 2.35 -9.92
N THR A 139 -11.92 2.02 -8.69
CA THR A 139 -12.86 1.90 -7.57
C THR A 139 -13.47 3.26 -7.23
N ALA A 140 -12.66 4.32 -7.21
CA ALA A 140 -13.11 5.69 -7.00
C ALA A 140 -14.16 6.12 -8.04
N ILE A 141 -13.87 5.87 -9.32
CA ILE A 141 -14.77 6.22 -10.43
C ILE A 141 -16.07 5.43 -10.32
N THR A 142 -15.99 4.13 -9.97
CA THR A 142 -17.17 3.28 -9.83
C THR A 142 -18.05 3.73 -8.67
N GLN A 143 -17.46 4.12 -7.53
CA GLN A 143 -18.21 4.65 -6.39
C GLN A 143 -18.91 5.98 -6.73
N ASN A 144 -18.22 6.90 -7.41
CA ASN A 144 -18.81 8.18 -7.84
C ASN A 144 -19.97 8.00 -8.83
N ARG A 145 -19.92 6.99 -9.72
CA ARG A 145 -21.04 6.71 -10.64
C ARG A 145 -22.29 6.20 -9.91
N VAL A 146 -22.12 5.33 -8.92
CA VAL A 146 -23.24 4.79 -8.16
C VAL A 146 -23.97 5.87 -7.36
N GLU A 147 -23.24 6.87 -6.86
CA GLU A 147 -23.85 8.03 -6.17
C GLU A 147 -24.55 8.98 -7.15
N GLY A 148 -24.02 9.15 -8.36
CA GLY A 148 -24.62 9.98 -9.41
C GLY A 148 -25.95 9.45 -9.96
N ASP A 149 -26.16 8.12 -9.98
CA ASP A 149 -27.41 7.49 -10.42
C ASP A 149 -28.50 7.45 -9.32
N SER A 150 -28.20 7.90 -8.11
CA SER A 150 -29.13 7.93 -6.96
C SER A 150 -29.82 9.28 -6.72
N HIS A 151 -29.68 10.22 -7.66
CA HIS A 151 -30.32 11.54 -7.69
C HIS A 151 -31.21 11.70 -8.93
#